data_AF-A0A969I9Q3-F1
#
_entry.id   AF-A0A969I9Q3-F1
#
_cell.length_a   1.000
_cell.length_b   1.000
_cell.length_c   1.000
_cell.angle_alpha   90.00
_cell.angle_beta   90.00
_cell.angle_gamma   90.00
#
_symmetry.space_group_name_H-M   'P 1'
#
loop_
_entity.id
_entity.type
_entity.pdbx_description
1 polymer ?
#
loop_
_entity_poly.entity_id
_entity_poly.type
_entity_poly.pdbx_seq_one_letter_code
_entity_poly.pdbx_strand_id
1 'polypeptide(L)'
;MRAFKPQQIYQRVRGIAPDLIVYFQDLAWRSVGTVGTGKLYVQENDTGPDDANHAPHGLFIWHDPERPGDGQRVEGASLYDILPTLLKRYGIAAPNDLQGQVLQV
;
A
#
# COMPACT_ATOMS: atom_id res chain seq x y z
N MET A 1 7.96 15.26 -9.59
CA MET A 1 6.88 14.39 -10.11
C MET A 1 7.49 13.05 -10.47
N ARG A 2 6.82 11.95 -10.13
CA ARG A 2 7.23 10.59 -10.55
C ARG A 2 6.10 9.98 -11.35
N ALA A 3 6.41 9.36 -12.47
CA ALA A 3 5.44 8.75 -13.36
C ALA A 3 5.88 7.33 -13.70
N PHE A 4 4.95 6.40 -13.67
CA PHE A 4 5.20 4.98 -13.84
C PHE A 4 4.19 4.39 -14.81
N LYS A 5 4.66 3.57 -15.75
CA LYS A 5 3.81 2.55 -16.36
C LYS A 5 3.54 1.47 -15.31
N PRO A 6 2.35 0.85 -15.27
CA PRO A 6 2.05 -0.20 -14.31
C PRO A 6 3.09 -1.33 -14.29
N GLN A 7 3.63 -1.70 -15.45
CA GLN A 7 4.63 -2.76 -15.60
C GLN A 7 5.96 -2.47 -14.89
N GLN A 8 6.22 -1.21 -14.50
CA GLN A 8 7.44 -0.83 -13.78
C GLN A 8 7.34 -1.07 -12.27
N ILE A 9 6.12 -1.10 -11.71
CA ILE A 9 5.90 -1.11 -10.26
C ILE A 9 5.03 -2.26 -9.77
N TYR A 10 4.27 -2.91 -10.65
CA TYR A 10 3.52 -4.13 -10.33
C TYR A 10 4.22 -5.34 -10.92
N GLN A 11 4.31 -6.41 -10.12
CA GLN A 11 4.86 -7.69 -10.58
C GLN A 11 4.05 -8.31 -11.72
N ARG A 12 2.73 -8.07 -11.74
CA ARG A 12 1.85 -8.50 -12.81
C ARG A 12 0.69 -7.52 -12.99
N VAL A 13 0.48 -7.11 -14.23
CA VAL A 13 -0.67 -6.30 -14.63
C VAL A 13 -1.79 -7.26 -15.07
N ARG A 14 -2.99 -7.12 -14.49
CA ARG A 14 -4.17 -7.94 -14.83
C ARG A 14 -5.33 -7.01 -15.18
N GLY A 15 -6.18 -7.42 -16.12
CA GLY A 15 -7.33 -6.61 -16.56
C GLY A 15 -6.91 -5.35 -17.32
N ILE A 16 -7.66 -4.27 -17.12
CA ILE A 16 -7.42 -2.96 -17.74
C ILE A 16 -6.74 -2.05 -16.71
N ALA A 17 -5.43 -1.89 -16.82
CA ALA A 17 -4.67 -0.98 -15.99
C ALA A 17 -4.61 0.43 -16.62
N PRO A 18 -4.40 1.48 -15.83
CA PRO A 18 -4.14 2.81 -16.37
C PRO A 18 -2.86 2.83 -17.20
N ASP A 19 -2.80 3.67 -18.24
CA ASP A 19 -1.58 3.82 -19.06
C ASP A 19 -0.41 4.41 -18.24
N LEU A 20 -0.73 5.25 -17.25
CA LEU A 20 0.25 5.93 -16.41
C LEU A 20 -0.29 6.13 -14.99
N ILE A 21 0.61 5.95 -14.02
CA ILE A 21 0.40 6.26 -12.61
C ILE A 21 1.34 7.41 -12.26
N VAL A 22 0.80 8.52 -11.75
CA VAL A 22 1.58 9.74 -11.51
C VAL A 22 1.44 10.19 -10.06
N TYR A 23 2.58 10.44 -9.43
CA TYR A 23 2.67 11.06 -8.12
C TYR A 23 3.21 12.48 -8.26
N PHE A 24 2.40 13.45 -7.87
CA PHE A 24 2.73 14.87 -7.92
C PHE A 24 3.31 15.32 -6.58
N GLN A 25 4.50 15.94 -6.64
CA GLN A 25 5.20 16.53 -5.49
C GLN A 25 5.18 15.66 -4.23
N ASP A 26 5.57 14.39 -4.37
CA ASP A 26 5.63 13.44 -3.25
C ASP A 26 4.32 13.32 -2.47
N LEU A 27 3.21 13.11 -3.21
CA LEU A 27 1.85 12.96 -2.70
C LEU A 27 1.21 14.26 -2.16
N ALA A 28 1.89 15.41 -2.22
CA ALA A 28 1.30 16.69 -1.85
C ALA A 28 0.13 17.11 -2.76
N TRP A 29 0.04 16.55 -3.97
CA TRP A 29 -1.06 16.78 -4.89
C TRP A 29 -1.55 15.47 -5.52
N ARG A 30 -2.85 15.43 -5.85
CA ARG A 30 -3.47 14.39 -6.67
C ARG A 30 -4.20 15.00 -7.86
N SER A 31 -4.40 14.21 -8.91
CA SER A 31 -5.27 14.61 -10.02
C SER A 31 -6.74 14.57 -9.59
N VAL A 32 -7.53 15.53 -10.09
CA VAL A 32 -8.99 15.48 -10.04
C VAL A 32 -9.57 14.93 -11.34
N GLY A 33 -10.76 14.33 -11.29
CA GLY A 33 -11.43 13.79 -12.47
C GLY A 33 -12.09 14.86 -13.35
N THR A 34 -12.28 16.06 -12.81
CA THR A 34 -12.99 17.16 -13.46
C THR A 34 -12.10 17.98 -14.38
N VAL A 35 -12.55 18.19 -15.62
CA VAL A 35 -11.90 19.03 -16.63
C VAL A 35 -12.74 20.30 -16.86
N GLY A 36 -12.10 21.41 -17.24
CA GLY A 36 -12.79 22.66 -17.57
C GLY A 36 -13.06 23.58 -16.39
N THR A 37 -12.38 23.37 -15.26
CA THR A 37 -12.51 24.20 -14.03
C THR A 37 -11.96 25.62 -14.18
N GLY A 38 -11.20 25.91 -15.25
CA GLY A 38 -10.49 27.18 -15.44
C GLY A 38 -9.34 27.43 -14.46
N LYS A 39 -9.01 26.43 -13.62
CA LYS A 39 -7.97 26.50 -12.58
C LYS A 39 -7.00 25.34 -12.73
N LEU A 40 -5.71 25.59 -12.46
CA LEU A 40 -4.67 24.55 -12.45
C LEU A 40 -4.62 23.77 -11.13
N TYR A 41 -5.02 24.39 -10.02
CA TYR A 41 -5.02 23.80 -8.69
C TYR A 41 -6.40 23.99 -8.05
N VAL A 42 -6.89 22.94 -7.41
CA VAL A 42 -8.12 22.95 -6.61
C VAL A 42 -7.80 22.37 -5.24
N GLN A 43 -8.34 22.96 -4.19
CA GLN A 43 -8.13 22.51 -2.80
C GLN A 43 -9.21 21.53 -2.34
N GLU A 44 -10.36 21.53 -3.01
CA GLU A 44 -11.48 20.62 -2.74
C GLU A 44 -11.50 19.53 -3.81
N ASN A 45 -11.92 18.32 -3.42
CA ASN A 45 -12.14 17.24 -4.37
C ASN A 45 -13.60 17.18 -4.82
N ASP A 46 -13.89 16.30 -5.78
CA ASP A 46 -15.20 16.17 -6.42
C ASP A 46 -16.34 15.70 -5.46
N THR A 47 -16.04 15.34 -4.20
CA THR A 47 -16.96 14.69 -3.23
C THR A 47 -16.90 15.21 -1.78
N GLY A 48 -16.00 16.13 -1.41
CA GLY A 48 -15.89 16.69 -0.04
C GLY A 48 -14.44 16.86 0.45
N PRO A 49 -14.17 17.07 1.75
CA PRO A 49 -12.82 17.07 2.29
C PRO A 49 -12.32 15.61 2.42
N ASP A 50 -11.29 15.27 1.65
CA ASP A 50 -10.52 14.04 1.81
C ASP A 50 -9.05 14.43 1.69
N ASP A 51 -8.43 14.68 2.85
CA ASP A 51 -7.02 15.00 2.98
C ASP A 51 -6.15 13.73 3.00
N ALA A 52 -6.74 12.55 2.86
CA ALA A 52 -5.98 11.30 2.77
C ALA A 52 -5.58 11.04 1.31
N ASN A 53 -4.28 10.81 1.11
CA ASN A 53 -3.75 10.34 -0.18
C ASN A 53 -3.14 8.95 0.01
N HIS A 54 -3.11 8.16 -1.07
CA HIS A 54 -2.47 6.84 -1.04
C HIS A 54 -0.96 6.99 -0.80
N ALA A 55 -0.43 6.26 0.18
CA ALA A 55 1.00 6.18 0.46
C ALA A 55 1.53 4.75 0.22
N PRO A 56 2.81 4.60 -0.20
CA PRO A 56 3.42 3.28 -0.41
C PRO A 56 3.69 2.53 0.91
N HIS A 57 3.76 3.24 2.03
CA HIS A 57 3.97 2.67 3.35
C HIS A 57 2.69 2.72 4.16
N GLY A 58 2.36 1.60 4.82
CA GLY A 58 1.27 1.49 5.77
C GLY A 58 1.76 1.36 7.21
N LEU A 59 0.82 1.13 8.12
CA LEU A 59 1.10 0.80 9.52
C LEU A 59 0.67 -0.65 9.78
N PHE A 60 1.48 -1.37 10.56
CA PHE A 60 1.15 -2.69 11.09
C PHE A 60 1.55 -2.75 12.56
N ILE A 61 0.70 -3.38 13.36
CA ILE A 61 0.93 -3.67 14.77
C ILE A 61 0.62 -5.15 14.98
N TRP A 62 1.59 -5.89 15.51
CA TRP A 62 1.40 -7.27 15.94
C TRP A 62 1.24 -7.31 17.45
N HIS A 63 0.24 -8.02 17.93
CA HIS A 63 0.03 -8.22 19.36
C HIS A 63 -0.43 -9.66 19.62
N ASP A 64 0.32 -10.35 20.47
CA ASP A 64 -0.03 -11.66 20.97
C ASP A 64 -0.19 -11.61 22.51
N PRO A 65 -1.41 -11.77 23.05
CA PRO A 65 -1.62 -11.70 24.50
C PRO A 65 -0.90 -12.83 25.27
N GLU A 66 -0.64 -13.97 24.64
CA GLU A 66 0.09 -15.08 25.26
C GLU A 66 1.61 -14.89 25.19
N ARG A 67 2.06 -14.05 24.25
CA ARG A 67 3.47 -13.71 24.01
C ARG A 67 3.59 -12.23 23.68
N PRO A 68 3.35 -11.33 24.65
CA PRO A 68 3.25 -9.89 24.39
C PRO A 68 4.54 -9.27 23.86
N GLY A 69 5.67 -9.97 24.02
CA GLY A 69 6.99 -9.48 23.64
C GLY A 69 7.39 -8.23 24.43
N ASP A 70 8.47 -7.58 23.98
CA ASP A 70 9.02 -6.38 24.64
C ASP A 70 8.75 -5.09 23.83
N GLY A 71 7.78 -5.12 22.91
CA GLY A 71 7.52 -4.00 21.99
C GLY A 71 8.63 -3.82 20.95
N GLN A 72 8.84 -4.83 20.11
CA GLN A 72 9.89 -4.81 19.09
C GLN A 72 9.46 -4.09 17.82
N ARG A 73 10.36 -3.30 17.24
CA ARG A 73 10.17 -2.70 15.92
C ARG A 73 10.57 -3.71 14.84
N VAL A 74 9.64 -4.02 13.95
CA VAL A 74 9.89 -4.85 12.77
C VAL A 74 10.24 -3.94 11.61
N GLU A 75 11.50 -3.96 11.16
CA GLU A 75 11.96 -3.18 10.02
C GLU A 75 11.74 -3.97 8.71
N GLY A 76 11.39 -3.26 7.64
CA GLY A 76 11.30 -3.84 6.29
C GLY A 76 10.15 -4.81 6.06
N ALA A 77 9.16 -4.86 6.97
CA ALA A 77 7.97 -5.67 6.78
C ALA A 77 7.19 -5.23 5.54
N SER A 78 6.75 -6.21 4.75
CA SER A 78 5.83 -6.02 3.64
C SER A 78 4.42 -6.45 4.03
N LEU A 79 3.41 -5.84 3.40
CA LEU A 79 2.03 -6.33 3.48
C LEU A 79 1.92 -7.83 3.12
N TYR A 80 2.77 -8.30 2.19
CA TYR A 80 2.79 -9.69 1.77
C TYR A 80 3.27 -10.65 2.87
N ASP A 81 4.00 -10.16 3.88
CA ASP A 81 4.52 -11.00 4.97
C ASP A 81 3.46 -11.38 6.01
N ILE A 82 2.32 -10.68 6.01
CA ILE A 82 1.27 -10.86 7.02
C ILE A 82 0.60 -12.23 6.91
N LEU A 83 0.22 -12.66 5.70
CA LEU A 83 -0.47 -13.93 5.51
C LEU A 83 0.43 -15.16 5.83
N PRO A 84 1.68 -15.26 5.32
CA PRO A 84 2.60 -16.34 5.73
C PRO A 84 2.79 -16.43 7.25
N THR A 85 2.90 -15.28 7.92
CA THR A 85 3.09 -15.19 9.37
C THR A 85 1.88 -15.75 10.12
N LEU A 86 0.66 -15.38 9.70
CA LEU A 86 -0.57 -15.93 10.28
C LEU A 86 -0.70 -17.44 10.05
N LEU A 87 -0.45 -17.92 8.84
CA LEU A 87 -0.55 -19.35 8.52
C LEU A 87 0.40 -20.18 9.39
N LYS A 88 1.65 -19.74 9.55
CA LYS A 88 2.61 -20.39 10.45
C LYS A 88 2.11 -20.41 11.89
N ARG A 89 1.58 -19.29 12.39
CA ARG A 89 1.06 -19.17 13.77
C ARG A 89 -0.07 -20.18 14.03
N TYR A 90 -0.96 -20.39 13.07
CA TYR A 90 -2.07 -21.32 13.20
C TYR A 90 -1.75 -22.76 12.76
N GLY A 91 -0.49 -23.07 12.42
CA GLY A 91 -0.08 -24.40 11.97
C GLY A 91 -0.69 -24.82 10.63
N ILE A 92 -1.07 -23.85 9.80
CA ILE A 92 -1.69 -24.09 8.48
C ILE A 92 -0.58 -24.09 7.42
N ALA A 93 -0.57 -25.11 6.57
CA ALA A 93 0.39 -25.19 5.46
C ALA A 93 0.14 -24.06 4.45
N ALA A 94 1.18 -23.27 4.16
CA ALA A 94 1.11 -22.21 3.16
C ALA A 94 1.22 -22.78 1.73
N PRO A 95 0.55 -22.16 0.75
CA PRO A 95 0.82 -22.44 -0.66
C PRO A 95 2.28 -22.14 -1.02
N ASN A 96 2.87 -22.96 -1.91
CA ASN A 96 4.27 -22.83 -2.30
C ASN A 96 4.60 -21.51 -3.03
N ASP A 97 3.61 -20.87 -3.64
CA ASP A 97 3.74 -19.64 -4.42
C ASP A 97 3.27 -18.39 -3.65
N LEU A 98 3.01 -18.52 -2.35
CA LEU A 98 2.62 -17.40 -1.51
C LEU A 98 3.76 -16.38 -1.41
N GLN A 99 3.44 -15.10 -1.65
CA GLN A 99 4.41 -14.01 -1.55
C GLN A 99 4.71 -13.65 -0.10
N GLY A 100 5.88 -13.06 0.11
CA GLY A 100 6.33 -12.62 1.42
C GLY A 100 7.06 -13.71 2.19
N GLN A 101 7.43 -13.38 3.42
CA GLN A 101 8.15 -14.25 4.34
C GLN A 101 7.47 -14.24 5.70
N VAL A 102 7.77 -15.23 6.52
CA VAL A 102 7.29 -15.26 7.89
C VAL A 102 8.09 -14.25 8.71
N LEU A 103 7.40 -13.27 9.29
CA LEU A 103 7.99 -12.31 10.21
C LEU A 103 8.43 -13.00 11.51
N GLN A 104 9.50 -12.48 12.11
CA GLN A 104 9.93 -12.84 13.45
C GLN A 104 9.21 -11.92 14.44
N VAL A 105 7.98 -12.28 14.79
CA VAL A 105 7.06 -11.55 15.67
C VAL A 105 6.38 -12.47 16.67
#